data_AF-A0A950VVJ8-F1
#
_entry.id   AF-A0A950VVJ8-F1
#
_cell.length_a   1.000
_cell.length_b   1.000
_cell.length_c   1.000
_cell.angle_alpha   90.00
_cell.angle_beta   90.00
_cell.angle_gamma   90.00
#
_symmetry.space_group_name_H-M   'P 1'
#
loop_
_entity.id
_entity.type
_entity.pdbx_description
1 polymer ?
#
loop_
_entity_poly.entity_id
_entity_poly.type
_entity_poly.pdbx_seq_one_letter_code
_entity_poly.pdbx_strand_id
1 'polypeptide(L)' 'MARRYNGHMNGEQYLGNKAKKQVHDLDNEKTGANECQIDEIIRAGNDTPFSSLAAAHGAGYADCDYCLK' A
#
# COMPACT_ATOMS: atom_id res chain seq x y z
N MET A 1 -16.01 3.09 3.42
CA MET A 1 -14.67 3.17 2.80
C MET A 1 -14.72 2.32 1.53
N ALA A 2 -14.37 2.91 0.38
CA ALA A 2 -14.56 2.27 -0.92
C ALA A 2 -13.30 1.46 -1.27
N ARG A 3 -13.41 0.13 -1.21
CA ARG A 3 -12.33 -0.78 -1.64
C ARG A 3 -11.93 -0.43 -3.08
N ARG A 4 -10.65 -0.17 -3.32
CA ARG A 4 -10.12 0.11 -4.66
C ARG A 4 -10.01 -1.21 -5.43
N TYR A 5 -10.85 -1.36 -6.47
CA TYR A 5 -10.83 -2.50 -7.39
C TYR A 5 -10.04 -2.19 -8.68
N ASN A 6 -9.11 -1.24 -8.64
CA ASN A 6 -8.41 -0.78 -9.84
C ASN A 6 -7.01 -1.42 -9.94
N GLY A 7 -6.63 -1.94 -11.10
CA GLY A 7 -5.35 -2.62 -11.33
C GLY A 7 -5.35 -4.12 -10.95
N HIS A 8 -4.21 -4.63 -10.46
CA HIS A 8 -4.06 -6.01 -9.95
C HIS A 8 -4.76 -6.25 -8.60
N MET A 9 -5.35 -5.22 -8.01
CA MET A 9 -5.99 -5.25 -6.69
C MET A 9 -7.36 -5.92 -6.79
N ASN A 10 -7.45 -7.18 -6.39
CA ASN A 10 -8.72 -7.93 -6.36
C ASN A 10 -9.49 -7.69 -5.06
N GLY A 11 -9.59 -6.43 -4.63
CA GLY A 11 -10.14 -6.07 -3.31
C GLY A 11 -9.16 -6.28 -2.16
N GLU A 12 -7.87 -6.28 -2.45
CA GLU A 12 -6.80 -6.31 -1.45
C GLU A 12 -6.77 -5.01 -0.65
N GLN A 13 -6.55 -5.14 0.65
CA GLN A 13 -6.58 -4.01 1.59
C GLN A 13 -5.24 -3.28 1.66
N TYR A 14 -4.14 -3.95 1.30
CA TYR A 14 -2.79 -3.44 1.52
C TYR A 14 -2.02 -3.33 0.20
N LEU A 15 -1.21 -2.28 0.10
CA LEU A 15 -0.32 -2.01 -1.04
C LEU A 15 1.11 -1.86 -0.55
N GLY A 16 1.97 -2.80 -0.91
CA GLY A 16 3.39 -2.74 -0.72
C GLY A 16 4.09 -1.89 -1.76
N ASN A 17 4.97 -1.01 -1.30
CA ASN A 17 5.88 -0.22 -2.11
C ASN A 17 7.23 -0.94 -2.21
N LYS A 18 7.57 -1.50 -3.37
CA LYS A 18 8.86 -2.17 -3.61
C LYS A 18 10.07 -1.26 -3.44
N ALA A 19 9.93 0.03 -3.73
CA ALA A 19 11.05 0.98 -3.67
C ALA A 19 11.43 1.33 -2.22
N LYS A 20 10.44 1.58 -1.36
CA LYS A 20 10.66 1.90 0.06
C LYS A 20 10.60 0.68 0.99
N LYS A 21 10.15 -0.49 0.48
CA LYS A 21 9.80 -1.68 1.27
C LYS A 21 8.83 -1.36 2.39
N GLN A 22 7.81 -0.57 2.11
CA GLN A 22 6.77 -0.21 3.07
C GLN A 22 5.41 -0.71 2.59
N VAL A 23 4.58 -1.18 3.51
CA VAL A 23 3.18 -1.55 3.24
C VAL A 23 2.28 -0.40 3.64
N HIS A 24 1.32 -0.09 2.77
CA HIS A 24 0.34 0.97 2.93
C HIS A 24 -1.06 0.37 3.02
N ASP A 25 -1.93 0.95 3.83
CA ASP A 25 -3.34 0.59 3.90
C ASP A 25 -4.12 1.43 2.87
N LEU A 26 -4.85 0.77 1.98
CA LEU A 26 -5.71 1.42 0.98
C LEU A 26 -7.02 1.93 1.58
N ASP A 27 -7.52 1.32 2.65
CA ASP A 27 -8.71 1.78 3.37
C ASP A 27 -8.41 3.01 4.24
N ASN A 28 -7.16 3.17 4.68
CA ASN A 28 -6.69 4.32 5.47
C ASN A 28 -5.57 5.10 4.77
N GLU A 29 -5.59 5.16 3.44
CA GLU A 29 -4.55 5.85 2.69
C GLU A 29 -4.53 7.34 3.02
N LYS A 30 -3.34 7.87 3.26
CA LYS A 30 -3.11 9.28 3.50
C LYS A 30 -2.62 9.93 2.20
N THR A 31 -3.48 10.75 1.59
CA THR A 31 -3.28 11.37 0.27
C THR A 31 -2.58 12.73 0.32
N GLY A 32 -2.08 13.16 1.48
CA GLY A 32 -1.31 14.38 1.61
C GLY A 32 0.02 14.31 0.85
N ALA A 33 0.55 15.49 0.53
CA ALA A 33 1.68 15.67 -0.39
C ALA A 33 2.97 14.92 -0.02
N ASN A 34 3.15 14.51 1.25
CA ASN A 34 4.34 13.80 1.75
C ASN A 34 3.96 12.59 2.61
N GLU A 35 2.78 12.00 2.41
CA GLU A 35 2.28 10.89 3.23
C GLU A 35 2.48 9.54 2.52
N CYS A 36 1.40 8.87 2.08
CA CYS A 36 1.52 7.55 1.48
C CYS A 36 1.94 7.58 0.00
N GLN A 37 1.59 8.65 -0.73
CA GLN A 37 1.91 8.82 -2.16
C GLN A 37 1.58 7.58 -3.00
N ILE A 38 0.47 6.89 -2.70
CA ILE A 38 0.08 5.62 -3.34
C ILE A 38 -0.07 5.77 -4.85
N ASP A 39 -0.63 6.88 -5.32
CA ASP A 39 -0.77 7.16 -6.75
C ASP A 39 0.60 7.22 -7.46
N GLU A 40 1.65 7.74 -6.81
CA GLU A 40 3.00 7.76 -7.37
C GLU A 40 3.63 6.36 -7.37
N ILE A 41 3.38 5.55 -6.34
CA ILE A 41 3.85 4.17 -6.26
C ILE A 41 3.25 3.34 -7.40
N ILE A 42 1.93 3.47 -7.63
CA ILE A 42 1.20 2.81 -8.72
C ILE A 42 1.71 3.33 -10.07
N ARG A 43 1.87 4.65 -10.22
CA ARG A 43 2.37 5.25 -11.47
C ARG A 43 3.81 4.80 -11.80
N ALA A 44 4.62 4.54 -10.77
CA ALA A 44 5.97 4.01 -10.92
C ALA A 44 6.01 2.48 -11.12
N GLY A 45 4.88 1.77 -10.99
CA GLY A 45 4.81 0.30 -11.09
C GLY A 45 5.51 -0.42 -9.94
N ASN A 46 5.64 0.25 -8.79
CA ASN A 46 6.24 -0.32 -7.58
C ASN A 46 5.19 -0.86 -6.60
N ASP A 47 3.91 -0.83 -6.99
CA ASP A 47 2.81 -1.38 -6.23
C ASP A 47 2.86 -2.91 -6.22
N THR A 48 2.68 -3.47 -5.02
CA THR A 48 2.59 -4.90 -4.78
C THR A 48 1.37 -5.12 -3.89
N PRO A 49 0.27 -5.62 -4.43
CA PRO A 49 -0.92 -5.79 -3.63
C PRO A 49 -0.73 -6.94 -2.64
N PHE A 50 -1.28 -6.77 -1.44
CA PHE A 50 -1.21 -7.73 -0.35
C PHE A 50 -2.60 -7.90 0.28
N SER A 51 -2.95 -9.15 0.56
CA SER A 51 -4.20 -9.51 1.23
C SER A 51 -4.17 -9.31 2.75
N SER A 52 -2.98 -9.21 3.36
CA SER A 52 -2.80 -8.97 4.80
C SER A 52 -1.45 -8.34 5.14
N LEU A 53 -1.38 -7.60 6.25
CA LEU A 53 -0.10 -7.08 6.78
C LEU A 53 0.90 -8.19 7.09
N ALA A 54 0.42 -9.33 7.59
CA ALA A 54 1.28 -10.48 7.88
C ALA A 54 1.99 -11.00 6.61
N ALA A 55 1.29 -11.03 5.46
CA ALA A 55 1.91 -11.40 4.19
C ALA A 55 2.95 -10.37 3.75
N ALA A 56 2.68 -9.08 3.94
CA ALA A 56 3.61 -8.00 3.63
C ALA A 56 4.87 -8.06 4.52
N HIS A 57 4.72 -8.25 5.83
CA HIS A 57 5.82 -8.43 6.77
C HIS A 57 6.63 -9.68 6.48
N GLY A 58 5.96 -10.78 6.13
CA GLY A 58 6.61 -12.02 5.68
C GLY A 58 7.44 -11.83 4.41
N ALA A 59 7.03 -10.91 3.53
CA ALA A 59 7.79 -10.49 2.36
C ALA A 59 8.89 -9.46 2.66
N GLY A 60 9.01 -9.00 3.91
CA GLY A 60 10.03 -8.04 4.37
C GLY A 60 9.66 -6.57 4.19
N TYR A 61 8.36 -6.25 4.10
CA TYR A 61 7.86 -4.88 4.07
C TYR A 61 7.57 -4.39 5.50
N ALA A 62 7.86 -3.13 5.78
CA ALA A 62 7.58 -2.47 7.06
C ALA A 62 6.28 -1.66 7.00
N ASP A 63 5.63 -1.44 8.14
CA ASP A 63 4.41 -0.63 8.20
C ASP A 63 4.68 0.83 7.84
N CYS A 64 3.80 1.43 7.03
CA CYS A 64 3.86 2.84 6.75
C CYS A 64 3.44 3.66 7.99
N ASP A 65 4.30 4.60 8.39
CA ASP A 65 4.09 5.48 9.53
C ASP A 65 2.86 6.40 9.45
N TYR A 66 2.20 6.51 8.29
CA TYR A 66 1.07 7.41 8.07
C TYR A 66 -0.29 6.72 8.06
N CYS A 67 -0.40 5.55 7.42
CA CYS A 67 -1.68 4.84 7.27
C CYS A 67 -1.85 3.65 8.22
N LEU A 68 -0.75 3.14 8.79
CA LEU A 68 -0.73 1.96 9.67
C LEU A 68 -0.25 2.29 11.09
N LYS A 69 -0.18 3.57 11.44
CA LYS A 69 0.26 4.08 12.74
C LYS A 69 -0.91 4.63 13.56
#